data_AF-A0A093H4N8-F1
#
_entry.id   AF-A0A093H4N8-F1
#
_cell.length_a   1.000
_cell.length_b   1.000
_cell.length_c   1.000
_cell.angle_alpha   90.00
_cell.angle_beta   90.00
_cell.angle_gamma   90.00
#
_symmetry.space_group_name_H-M   'P 1'
#
loop_
_entity.id
_entity.type
_entity.pdbx_description
1 polymer ?
#
loop_
_entity_poly.entity_id
_entity_poly.type
_entity_poly.pdbx_seq_one_letter_code
_entity_poly.pdbx_strand_id
1 'polypeptide(L)'
;GGGSALLPAPTPPVLLEEKEKLTKTLASRGAAIQELNTVRKALSLLKGGGLARLAYPAQVVSLILSDVIGDPLDVIASGPTAASSHSVQDCLQILDKYKLLTSLPKSVETVLSSSPASPAAPEDYSHVFNVIIGSNALALDEAKRQAEDLGYATLVLSAAVCGEVSRVSALYCQLIQLVCLAFAGLRDGPLSDEVRAKLLQLAAELEIPGLNPAETLQALRELGPDGPVCILAGGETTVQLQGSGKGGRNQELALRVGLDLHRARATEAGSPLGSCEIIFLSGGTDGQDGPTAAAGAFSSPELVDEACQEGLDAEVFLSNNDSYTFFSQLHRGHHLLETGLTGTNVMDIQAILIRA
;
A
#
# COMPACT_ATOMS: atom_id res chain seq x y z
N GLY A 1 6.85 -11.98 3.14
CA GLY A 1 7.77 -10.96 3.68
C GLY A 1 9.08 -11.46 4.25
N GLY A 2 10.04 -10.56 4.45
CA GLY A 2 11.29 -10.78 5.19
C GLY A 2 12.41 -11.56 4.48
N GLY A 3 12.12 -12.22 3.35
CA GLY A 3 13.08 -13.09 2.65
C GLY A 3 14.41 -12.42 2.27
N SER A 4 14.40 -11.12 1.96
CA SER A 4 15.63 -10.37 1.64
C SER A 4 16.67 -10.38 2.77
N ALA A 5 16.23 -10.36 4.03
CA ALA A 5 17.07 -10.38 5.23
C ALA A 5 17.32 -11.81 5.74
N LEU A 6 16.34 -12.70 5.66
CA LEU A 6 16.45 -14.10 6.10
C LEU A 6 17.33 -14.95 5.17
N LEU A 7 17.47 -14.57 3.89
CA LEU A 7 18.29 -15.24 2.89
C LEU A 7 19.32 -14.28 2.29
N PRO A 8 20.30 -13.78 3.07
CA PRO A 8 21.23 -12.75 2.59
C PRO A 8 22.25 -13.30 1.57
N ALA A 9 22.70 -14.54 1.76
CA ALA A 9 23.61 -15.32 0.92
C ALA A 9 24.56 -14.49 0.03
N PRO A 10 25.59 -13.85 0.61
CA PRO A 10 26.59 -13.10 -0.14
C PRO A 10 27.34 -13.98 -1.15
N THR A 11 27.72 -13.42 -2.31
CA THR A 11 28.56 -14.10 -3.29
C THR A 11 30.01 -14.13 -2.83
N PRO A 12 30.64 -15.31 -2.60
CA PRO A 12 32.05 -15.38 -2.25
C PRO A 12 32.93 -14.66 -3.28
N PRO A 13 33.94 -13.90 -2.84
CA PRO A 13 34.47 -13.83 -1.47
C PRO A 13 33.83 -12.76 -0.56
N VAL A 14 32.69 -12.16 -0.93
CA VAL A 14 32.03 -11.12 -0.12
C VAL A 14 31.51 -11.70 1.19
N LEU A 15 31.82 -11.04 2.30
CA LEU A 15 31.33 -11.40 3.62
C LEU A 15 29.97 -10.75 3.92
N LEU A 16 29.25 -11.31 4.89
CA LEU A 16 27.95 -10.78 5.32
C LEU A 16 28.11 -9.35 5.89
N GLU A 17 29.15 -9.13 6.69
CA GLU A 17 29.45 -7.85 7.32
C GLU A 17 29.75 -6.77 6.28
N GLU A 18 30.42 -7.12 5.19
CA GLU A 18 30.71 -6.20 4.08
C GLU A 18 29.43 -5.80 3.36
N LYS A 19 28.56 -6.78 3.07
CA LYS A 19 27.26 -6.55 2.43
C LYS A 19 26.36 -5.68 3.30
N GLU A 20 26.30 -5.93 4.60
CA GLU A 20 25.54 -5.12 5.55
C GLU A 20 26.08 -3.69 5.62
N LYS A 21 27.40 -3.52 5.77
CA LYS A 21 28.04 -2.21 5.86
C LYS A 21 27.79 -1.37 4.61
N LEU A 22 27.88 -1.97 3.42
CA LEU A 22 27.61 -1.28 2.17
C LEU A 22 26.13 -0.84 2.08
N THR A 23 25.20 -1.73 2.44
CA THR A 23 23.76 -1.43 2.45
C THR A 23 23.44 -0.28 3.42
N LYS A 24 23.99 -0.32 4.65
CA LYS A 24 23.83 0.75 5.66
C LYS A 24 24.43 2.07 5.16
N THR A 25 25.57 2.03 4.49
CA THR A 25 26.21 3.22 3.93
C THR A 25 25.34 3.85 2.84
N LEU A 26 24.81 3.07 1.91
CA LEU A 26 23.88 3.56 0.89
C LEU A 26 22.61 4.16 1.51
N ALA A 27 22.01 3.48 2.49
CA ALA A 27 20.82 3.97 3.18
C ALA A 27 21.11 5.31 3.89
N SER A 28 22.24 5.44 4.58
CA SER A 28 22.66 6.69 5.23
C SER A 28 22.91 7.87 4.27
N ARG A 29 23.12 7.58 2.97
CA ARG A 29 23.28 8.58 1.91
C ARG A 29 21.98 8.87 1.16
N GLY A 30 20.84 8.33 1.61
CA GLY A 30 19.53 8.54 0.98
C GLY A 30 19.34 7.74 -0.31
N ALA A 31 19.93 6.56 -0.42
CA ALA A 31 19.61 5.64 -1.50
C ALA A 31 18.15 5.19 -1.44
N ALA A 32 17.47 5.22 -2.58
CA ALA A 32 16.11 4.72 -2.69
C ALA A 32 16.08 3.19 -2.47
N ILE A 33 14.94 2.66 -2.03
CA ILE A 33 14.80 1.23 -1.71
C ILE A 33 15.08 0.34 -2.93
N GLN A 34 14.72 0.79 -4.13
CA GLN A 34 15.00 0.10 -5.39
C GLN A 34 16.52 0.03 -5.64
N GLU A 35 17.26 1.11 -5.37
CA GLU A 35 18.72 1.15 -5.51
C GLU A 35 19.39 0.21 -4.50
N LEU A 36 18.92 0.21 -3.25
CA LEU A 36 19.36 -0.74 -2.23
C LEU A 36 19.08 -2.18 -2.65
N ASN A 37 17.92 -2.47 -3.24
CA ASN A 37 17.56 -3.80 -3.76
C ASN A 37 18.50 -4.24 -4.89
N THR A 38 18.80 -3.35 -5.85
CA THR A 38 19.70 -3.64 -6.97
C THR A 38 21.09 -4.03 -6.48
N VAL A 39 21.68 -3.24 -5.57
CA VAL A 39 23.01 -3.56 -5.01
C VAL A 39 22.97 -4.86 -4.19
N ARG A 40 21.93 -5.06 -3.36
CA ARG A 40 21.78 -6.29 -2.55
C ARG A 40 21.62 -7.56 -3.40
N LYS A 41 20.93 -7.46 -4.54
CA LYS A 41 20.77 -8.53 -5.54
C LYS A 41 22.10 -8.88 -6.20
N ALA A 42 22.82 -7.88 -6.71
CA ALA A 42 24.10 -8.06 -7.39
C ALA A 42 25.17 -8.75 -6.51
N LEU A 43 25.11 -8.55 -5.19
CA LEU A 43 26.02 -9.15 -4.22
C LEU A 43 25.43 -10.41 -3.55
N SER A 44 24.53 -11.13 -4.21
CA SER A 44 23.91 -12.33 -3.63
C SER A 44 23.96 -13.53 -4.55
N LEU A 45 24.22 -14.69 -3.96
CA LEU A 45 24.12 -15.98 -4.65
C LEU A 45 22.69 -16.38 -4.95
N LEU A 46 21.74 -16.08 -4.06
CA LEU A 46 20.39 -16.63 -4.12
C LEU A 46 19.37 -15.69 -4.75
N LYS A 47 19.62 -14.37 -4.72
CA LYS A 47 18.68 -13.36 -5.24
C LYS A 47 18.76 -13.25 -6.76
N GLY A 48 17.76 -12.60 -7.38
CA GLY A 48 17.71 -12.37 -8.82
C GLY A 48 17.85 -13.66 -9.63
N GLY A 49 17.09 -14.69 -9.27
CA GLY A 49 17.06 -16.00 -9.93
C GLY A 49 18.14 -16.97 -9.45
N GLY A 50 18.99 -16.55 -8.52
CA GLY A 50 20.14 -17.34 -8.07
C GLY A 50 19.79 -18.67 -7.44
N LEU A 51 18.72 -18.74 -6.65
CA LEU A 51 18.23 -20.00 -6.09
C LEU A 51 17.76 -20.94 -7.20
N ALA A 52 16.99 -20.42 -8.16
CA ALA A 52 16.55 -21.19 -9.32
C ALA A 52 17.72 -21.71 -10.17
N ARG A 53 18.75 -20.88 -10.39
CA ARG A 53 19.97 -21.29 -11.10
C ARG A 53 20.71 -22.41 -10.39
N LEU A 54 20.90 -22.30 -9.07
CA LEU A 54 21.61 -23.31 -8.28
C LEU A 54 20.82 -24.63 -8.16
N ALA A 55 19.50 -24.56 -8.24
CA ALA A 55 18.65 -25.75 -8.19
C ALA A 55 18.64 -26.53 -9.53
N TYR A 56 18.98 -25.88 -10.66
CA TYR A 56 18.97 -26.54 -11.96
C TYR A 56 19.88 -27.79 -11.95
N PRO A 57 19.41 -28.94 -12.48
CA PRO A 57 18.20 -29.14 -13.29
C PRO A 57 16.92 -29.55 -12.50
N ALA A 58 16.94 -29.51 -11.17
CA ALA A 58 15.76 -29.88 -10.37
C ALA A 58 14.61 -28.90 -10.59
N GLN A 59 13.37 -29.40 -10.58
CA GLN A 59 12.17 -28.55 -10.67
C GLN A 59 12.03 -27.69 -9.40
N VAL A 60 11.70 -26.41 -9.58
CA VAL A 60 11.45 -25.46 -8.48
C VAL A 60 9.99 -25.03 -8.52
N VAL A 61 9.27 -25.25 -7.43
CA VAL A 61 7.90 -24.74 -7.25
C VAL A 61 7.89 -23.77 -6.08
N SER A 62 7.58 -22.50 -6.36
CA SER A 62 7.53 -21.44 -5.36
C SER A 62 6.08 -21.04 -5.10
N LEU A 63 5.65 -21.17 -3.85
CA LEU A 63 4.36 -20.66 -3.38
C LEU A 63 4.61 -19.35 -2.62
N ILE A 64 4.05 -18.26 -3.13
CA ILE A 64 4.43 -16.89 -2.76
C ILE A 64 3.26 -16.19 -2.06
N LEU A 65 3.54 -15.65 -0.87
CA LEU A 65 2.71 -14.65 -0.20
C LEU A 65 3.36 -13.29 -0.45
N SER A 66 2.67 -12.46 -1.23
CA SER A 66 3.15 -11.14 -1.67
C SER A 66 2.74 -10.04 -0.70
N ASP A 67 3.73 -9.37 -0.15
CA ASP A 67 3.64 -8.14 0.64
C ASP A 67 4.15 -6.92 -0.16
N VAL A 68 4.03 -6.96 -1.49
CA VAL A 68 4.54 -5.91 -2.39
C VAL A 68 3.47 -5.52 -3.40
N ILE A 69 3.23 -4.21 -3.54
CA ILE A 69 2.28 -3.66 -4.51
C ILE A 69 2.55 -4.20 -5.92
N GLY A 70 1.50 -4.70 -6.57
CA GLY A 70 1.53 -5.22 -7.94
C GLY A 70 2.11 -6.62 -8.10
N ASP A 71 2.47 -7.29 -7.01
CA ASP A 71 3.03 -8.64 -6.96
C ASP A 71 4.24 -8.94 -7.90
N PRO A 72 5.22 -8.02 -8.09
CA PRO A 72 6.37 -8.25 -8.96
C PRO A 72 7.30 -9.35 -8.41
N LEU A 73 7.32 -10.51 -9.07
CA LEU A 73 8.09 -11.69 -8.66
C LEU A 73 9.60 -11.44 -8.49
N ASP A 74 10.18 -10.55 -9.28
CA ASP A 74 11.60 -10.21 -9.23
C ASP A 74 11.94 -9.30 -8.03
N VAL A 75 10.96 -8.63 -7.44
CA VAL A 75 11.11 -7.77 -6.27
C VAL A 75 10.77 -8.51 -4.98
N ILE A 76 9.73 -9.36 -4.98
CA ILE A 76 9.33 -10.14 -3.80
C ILE A 76 10.51 -10.99 -3.32
N ALA A 77 10.93 -10.77 -2.07
CA ALA A 77 12.13 -11.39 -1.48
C ALA A 77 13.42 -11.22 -2.33
N SER A 78 13.49 -10.18 -3.17
CA SER A 78 14.54 -9.98 -4.18
C SER A 78 14.60 -11.07 -5.27
N GLY A 79 13.47 -11.72 -5.55
CA GLY A 79 13.26 -12.63 -6.67
C GLY A 79 14.23 -13.81 -6.71
N PRO A 80 14.34 -14.66 -5.68
CA PRO A 80 15.30 -15.76 -5.69
C PRO A 80 15.04 -16.80 -6.80
N THR A 81 13.80 -16.91 -7.24
CA THR A 81 13.32 -17.85 -8.26
C THR A 81 12.76 -17.15 -9.49
N ALA A 82 13.01 -15.85 -9.64
CA ALA A 82 12.57 -15.05 -10.78
C ALA A 82 13.76 -14.41 -11.47
N ALA A 83 13.69 -14.26 -12.78
CA ALA A 83 14.72 -13.56 -13.53
C ALA A 83 14.91 -12.13 -13.01
N SER A 84 16.15 -11.68 -12.88
CA SER A 84 16.45 -10.31 -12.48
C SER A 84 16.21 -9.36 -13.64
N SER A 85 15.47 -8.28 -13.40
CA SER A 85 15.34 -7.13 -14.31
C SER A 85 16.57 -6.21 -14.30
N HIS A 86 17.45 -6.35 -13.30
CA HIS A 86 18.64 -5.51 -13.13
C HIS A 86 19.94 -6.24 -13.47
N SER A 87 20.87 -5.48 -14.01
CA SER A 87 22.22 -5.88 -14.38
C SER A 87 23.26 -5.44 -13.34
N VAL A 88 24.48 -5.98 -13.45
CA VAL A 88 25.62 -5.52 -12.65
C VAL A 88 26.02 -4.08 -13.01
N GLN A 89 25.74 -3.64 -14.23
CA GLN A 89 25.98 -2.25 -14.63
C GLN A 89 25.11 -1.26 -13.84
N ASP A 90 23.86 -1.62 -13.56
CA ASP A 90 22.98 -0.79 -12.74
C ASP A 90 23.54 -0.65 -11.31
N CYS A 91 24.08 -1.74 -10.75
CA CYS A 91 24.77 -1.72 -9.47
C CYS A 91 25.98 -0.77 -9.48
N LEU A 92 26.82 -0.83 -10.52
CA LEU A 92 27.98 0.06 -10.65
C LEU A 92 27.58 1.53 -10.77
N GLN A 93 26.53 1.84 -11.54
CA GLN A 93 25.99 3.19 -11.67
C GLN A 93 25.48 3.75 -10.34
N ILE A 94 24.78 2.92 -9.54
CA ILE A 94 24.33 3.30 -8.20
C ILE A 94 25.53 3.58 -7.29
N LEU A 95 26.54 2.69 -7.28
CA LEU A 95 27.73 2.88 -6.45
C LEU A 95 28.52 4.13 -6.84
N ASP A 96 28.55 4.49 -8.12
CA ASP A 96 29.15 5.74 -8.61
C ASP A 96 28.35 6.97 -8.20
N LYS A 97 27.02 6.94 -8.37
CA LYS A 97 26.09 8.00 -7.93
C LYS A 97 26.32 8.36 -6.47
N TYR A 98 26.55 7.36 -5.63
CA TYR A 98 26.81 7.56 -4.21
C TYR A 98 28.30 7.72 -3.87
N LYS A 99 29.22 7.80 -4.83
CA LYS A 99 30.68 7.98 -4.64
C LYS A 99 31.29 6.91 -3.73
N LEU A 100 30.96 5.64 -3.99
CA LEU A 100 31.43 4.50 -3.20
C LEU A 100 32.45 3.63 -3.94
N LEU A 101 32.56 3.74 -5.27
CA LEU A 101 33.44 2.90 -6.10
C LEU A 101 34.90 2.85 -5.61
N THR A 102 35.44 3.97 -5.12
CA THR A 102 36.84 4.05 -4.65
C THR A 102 37.06 3.52 -3.23
N SER A 103 35.99 3.16 -2.53
CA SER A 103 35.99 2.72 -1.13
C SER A 103 35.47 1.30 -0.94
N LEU A 104 35.29 0.56 -2.04
CA LEU A 104 34.76 -0.79 -2.00
C LEU A 104 35.79 -1.77 -1.41
N PRO A 105 35.35 -2.75 -0.61
CA PRO A 105 36.20 -3.88 -0.25
C PRO A 105 36.62 -4.66 -1.49
N LYS A 106 37.82 -5.24 -1.45
CA LYS A 106 38.36 -5.98 -2.60
C LYS A 106 37.47 -7.15 -3.03
N SER A 107 36.81 -7.79 -2.07
CA SER A 107 35.85 -8.87 -2.30
C SER A 107 34.68 -8.43 -3.19
N VAL A 108 34.12 -7.25 -2.92
CA VAL A 108 33.01 -6.65 -3.67
C VAL A 108 33.46 -6.27 -5.08
N GLU A 109 34.64 -5.66 -5.21
CA GLU A 109 35.22 -5.36 -6.53
C GLU A 109 35.39 -6.63 -7.37
N THR A 110 35.88 -7.72 -6.77
CA THR A 110 36.06 -9.00 -7.46
C THR A 110 34.74 -9.53 -8.01
N VAL A 111 33.67 -9.54 -7.20
CA VAL A 111 32.35 -10.02 -7.63
C VAL A 111 31.82 -9.15 -8.77
N LEU A 112 31.84 -7.83 -8.63
CA LEU A 112 31.30 -6.92 -9.65
C LEU A 112 32.11 -6.96 -10.96
N SER A 113 33.43 -7.16 -10.90
CA SER A 113 34.30 -7.25 -12.08
C SER A 113 34.23 -8.60 -12.79
N SER A 114 33.88 -9.66 -12.06
CA SER A 114 33.79 -11.03 -12.60
C SER A 114 32.50 -11.31 -13.37
N SER A 115 31.53 -10.41 -13.30
CA SER A 115 30.26 -10.56 -14.00
C SER A 115 30.40 -10.18 -15.48
N PRO A 116 29.87 -10.99 -16.41
CA PRO A 116 30.02 -10.74 -17.84
C PRO A 116 29.40 -9.39 -18.26
N ALA A 117 30.12 -8.65 -19.11
CA ALA A 117 29.73 -7.31 -19.59
C ALA A 117 28.60 -7.31 -20.64
N SER A 118 28.24 -8.49 -21.17
CA SER A 118 27.08 -8.68 -22.05
C SER A 118 26.04 -9.54 -21.35
N PRO A 119 24.73 -9.31 -21.58
CA PRO A 119 23.70 -10.24 -21.11
C PRO A 119 24.05 -11.61 -21.68
N ALA A 120 24.18 -12.60 -20.80
CA ALA A 120 24.23 -13.99 -21.21
C ALA A 120 22.99 -14.30 -22.08
N ALA A 121 23.04 -15.39 -22.86
CA ALA A 121 21.83 -15.90 -23.51
C ALA A 121 20.66 -15.93 -22.51
N PRO A 122 19.40 -15.72 -22.95
CA PRO A 122 18.26 -15.70 -22.04
C PRO A 122 18.32 -16.92 -21.12
N GLU A 123 18.44 -16.67 -19.82
CA GLU A 123 18.58 -17.75 -18.84
C GLU A 123 17.34 -18.65 -18.89
N ASP A 124 17.56 -19.96 -18.90
CA ASP A 124 16.47 -20.94 -18.93
C ASP A 124 15.86 -21.11 -17.54
N TYR A 125 14.63 -20.62 -17.38
CA TYR A 125 13.81 -20.77 -16.18
C TYR A 125 12.64 -21.75 -16.39
N SER A 126 12.67 -22.60 -17.43
CA SER A 126 11.59 -23.54 -17.74
C SER A 126 11.32 -24.58 -16.64
N HIS A 127 12.30 -24.84 -15.75
CA HIS A 127 12.16 -25.71 -14.58
C HIS A 127 11.50 -25.02 -13.38
N VAL A 128 11.16 -23.73 -13.47
CA VAL A 128 10.64 -22.93 -12.37
C VAL A 128 9.15 -22.62 -12.55
N PHE A 129 8.38 -22.90 -11.52
CA PHE A 129 6.97 -22.55 -11.44
C PHE A 129 6.74 -21.66 -10.21
N ASN A 130 6.43 -20.39 -10.44
CA ASN A 130 6.13 -19.43 -9.37
C ASN A 130 4.61 -19.19 -9.32
N VAL A 131 4.01 -19.35 -8.15
CA VAL A 131 2.57 -19.17 -7.91
C VAL A 131 2.38 -18.22 -6.75
N ILE A 132 1.64 -17.13 -6.98
CA ILE A 132 1.16 -16.27 -5.91
C ILE A 132 -0.06 -16.95 -5.30
N ILE A 133 0.05 -17.33 -4.02
CA ILE A 133 -1.01 -18.00 -3.26
C ILE A 133 -1.68 -17.06 -2.24
N GLY A 134 -1.15 -15.85 -2.09
CA GLY A 134 -1.76 -14.78 -1.31
C GLY A 134 -1.19 -13.44 -1.72
N SER A 135 -2.07 -12.48 -1.94
CA SER A 135 -1.75 -11.09 -2.27
C SER A 135 -2.92 -10.20 -1.90
N ASN A 136 -2.73 -8.90 -2.02
CA ASN A 136 -3.78 -7.93 -1.74
C ASN A 136 -4.97 -8.10 -2.69
N ALA A 137 -4.70 -8.37 -3.97
CA ALA A 137 -5.74 -8.64 -4.97
C ALA A 137 -6.61 -9.85 -4.57
N LEU A 138 -6.00 -10.96 -4.14
CA LEU A 138 -6.74 -12.14 -3.68
C LEU A 138 -7.58 -11.84 -2.42
N ALA A 139 -7.07 -11.02 -1.51
CA ALA A 139 -7.81 -10.62 -0.32
C ALA A 139 -8.99 -9.68 -0.66
N LEU A 140 -8.81 -8.78 -1.64
CA LEU A 140 -9.88 -7.91 -2.14
C LEU A 140 -10.95 -8.69 -2.90
N ASP A 141 -10.58 -9.69 -3.70
CA ASP A 141 -11.53 -10.54 -4.40
C ASP A 141 -12.43 -11.30 -3.41
N GLU A 142 -11.85 -11.81 -2.32
CA GLU A 142 -12.65 -12.46 -1.27
C GLU A 142 -13.50 -11.45 -0.49
N ALA A 143 -12.96 -10.26 -0.16
CA ALA A 143 -13.75 -9.21 0.49
C ALA A 143 -14.93 -8.76 -0.39
N LYS A 144 -14.71 -8.66 -1.70
CA LYS A 144 -15.74 -8.37 -2.70
C LYS A 144 -16.82 -9.44 -2.68
N ARG A 145 -16.43 -10.72 -2.79
CA ARG A 145 -17.35 -11.85 -2.78
C ARG A 145 -18.22 -11.87 -1.51
N GLN A 146 -17.61 -11.62 -0.35
CA GLN A 146 -18.34 -11.54 0.93
C GLN A 146 -19.31 -10.36 0.96
N ALA A 147 -18.93 -9.19 0.44
CA ALA A 147 -19.83 -8.04 0.36
C ALA A 147 -21.01 -8.30 -0.59
N GLU A 148 -20.78 -8.95 -1.74
CA GLU A 148 -21.83 -9.38 -2.67
C GLU A 148 -22.79 -10.40 -2.03
N ASP A 149 -22.26 -11.39 -1.29
CA ASP A 149 -23.06 -12.37 -0.53
C ASP A 149 -23.94 -11.69 0.54
N LEU A 150 -23.49 -10.56 1.08
CA LEU A 150 -24.24 -9.72 2.02
C LEU A 150 -25.21 -8.74 1.33
N GLY A 151 -25.29 -8.75 0.00
CA GLY A 151 -26.22 -7.94 -0.79
C GLY A 151 -25.72 -6.55 -1.17
N TYR A 152 -24.42 -6.27 -1.02
CA TYR A 152 -23.82 -5.02 -1.48
C TYR A 152 -23.51 -5.06 -2.96
N ALA A 153 -23.80 -3.96 -3.66
CA ALA A 153 -23.18 -3.70 -4.96
C ALA A 153 -21.72 -3.30 -4.73
N THR A 154 -20.77 -3.99 -5.36
CA THR A 154 -19.35 -3.82 -5.07
C THR A 154 -18.59 -3.09 -6.17
N LEU A 155 -17.56 -2.34 -5.77
CA LEU A 155 -16.59 -1.73 -6.67
C LEU A 155 -15.19 -1.86 -6.07
N VAL A 156 -14.28 -2.54 -6.77
CA VAL A 156 -12.86 -2.57 -6.39
C VAL A 156 -12.15 -1.46 -7.15
N LEU A 157 -11.60 -0.47 -6.44
CA LEU A 157 -10.90 0.67 -7.05
C LEU A 157 -9.51 0.30 -7.55
N SER A 158 -8.74 -0.37 -6.72
CA SER A 158 -7.38 -0.84 -7.02
C SER A 158 -6.87 -1.71 -5.87
N ALA A 159 -5.98 -2.66 -6.19
CA ALA A 159 -5.17 -3.44 -5.23
C ALA A 159 -3.78 -2.83 -5.00
N ALA A 160 -3.55 -1.61 -5.49
CA ALA A 160 -2.28 -0.93 -5.52
C ALA A 160 -2.38 0.55 -5.09
N VAL A 161 -3.36 0.90 -4.25
CA VAL A 161 -3.45 2.23 -3.65
C VAL A 161 -2.15 2.58 -2.96
N CYS A 162 -1.57 3.69 -3.35
CA CYS A 162 -0.32 4.22 -2.81
C CYS A 162 -0.39 5.74 -2.75
N GLY A 163 0.57 6.33 -2.04
CA GLY A 163 0.67 7.78 -1.87
C GLY A 163 0.46 8.21 -0.43
N GLU A 164 0.39 9.52 -0.23
CA GLU A 164 0.28 10.11 1.09
C GLU A 164 -1.20 10.12 1.55
N VAL A 165 -1.43 9.75 2.82
CA VAL A 165 -2.78 9.52 3.37
C VAL A 165 -3.71 10.72 3.24
N SER A 166 -3.24 11.96 3.31
CA SER A 166 -4.09 13.15 3.13
C SER A 166 -4.65 13.27 1.72
N ARG A 167 -3.87 12.90 0.70
CA ARG A 167 -4.32 12.90 -0.69
C ARG A 167 -5.27 11.74 -0.98
N VAL A 168 -5.00 10.56 -0.42
CA VAL A 168 -5.89 9.39 -0.53
C VAL A 168 -7.22 9.65 0.18
N SER A 169 -7.19 10.26 1.37
CA SER A 169 -8.40 10.68 2.11
C SER A 169 -9.27 11.62 1.28
N ALA A 170 -8.67 12.64 0.67
CA ALA A 170 -9.39 13.58 -0.18
C ALA A 170 -10.05 12.86 -1.38
N LEU A 171 -9.36 11.91 -2.02
CA LEU A 171 -9.91 11.11 -3.11
C LEU A 171 -11.14 10.31 -2.66
N TYR A 172 -11.03 9.61 -1.53
CA TYR A 172 -12.14 8.83 -0.97
C TYR A 172 -13.32 9.72 -0.56
N CYS A 173 -13.06 10.90 0.00
CA CYS A 173 -14.11 11.87 0.34
C CYS A 173 -14.89 12.31 -0.92
N GLN A 174 -14.21 12.62 -2.04
CA GLN A 174 -14.90 12.96 -3.29
C GLN A 174 -15.69 11.76 -3.84
N LEU A 175 -15.14 10.56 -3.74
CA LEU A 175 -15.80 9.34 -4.20
C LEU A 175 -17.10 9.08 -3.43
N ILE A 176 -17.05 9.17 -2.09
CA ILE A 176 -18.21 9.02 -1.21
C ILE A 176 -19.29 10.06 -1.56
N GLN A 177 -18.89 11.32 -1.76
CA GLN A 177 -19.81 12.38 -2.16
C GLN A 177 -20.52 12.07 -3.48
N LEU A 178 -19.82 11.55 -4.49
CA LEU A 178 -20.46 11.15 -5.76
C LEU A 178 -21.50 10.04 -5.57
N VAL A 179 -21.23 9.05 -4.71
CA VAL A 179 -22.20 8.00 -4.42
C VAL A 179 -23.43 8.57 -3.71
N CYS A 180 -23.23 9.42 -2.71
CA CYS A 180 -24.33 10.05 -1.98
C CYS A 180 -25.18 10.95 -2.90
N LEU A 181 -24.53 11.72 -3.77
CA LEU A 181 -25.21 12.50 -4.82
C LEU A 181 -26.03 11.60 -5.74
N ALA A 182 -25.50 10.44 -6.13
CA ALA A 182 -26.21 9.49 -6.97
C ALA A 182 -27.44 8.89 -6.28
N PHE A 183 -27.36 8.58 -4.97
CA PHE A 183 -28.51 8.16 -4.16
C PHE A 183 -29.57 9.24 -4.00
N ALA A 184 -29.15 10.52 -3.88
CA ALA A 184 -30.07 11.65 -3.88
C ALA A 184 -30.67 11.99 -5.25
N GLY A 185 -30.35 11.22 -6.31
CA GLY A 185 -30.81 11.49 -7.68
C GLY A 185 -30.11 12.67 -8.37
N LEU A 186 -29.05 13.21 -7.78
CA LEU A 186 -28.26 14.35 -8.26
C LEU A 186 -27.02 13.87 -9.04
N ARG A 187 -27.21 13.05 -10.09
CA ARG A 187 -26.08 12.42 -10.82
C ARG A 187 -25.29 13.38 -11.71
N ASP A 188 -25.95 14.41 -12.22
CA ASP A 188 -25.37 15.43 -13.09
C ASP A 188 -25.79 16.83 -12.60
N GLY A 189 -24.99 17.85 -12.93
CA GLY A 189 -25.21 19.23 -12.52
C GLY A 189 -23.99 19.82 -11.80
N PRO A 190 -24.01 21.13 -11.50
CA PRO A 190 -22.81 21.87 -11.07
C PRO A 190 -22.08 21.26 -9.88
N LEU A 191 -22.83 20.77 -8.88
CA LEU A 191 -22.26 20.14 -7.69
C LEU A 191 -21.55 18.82 -8.04
N SER A 192 -22.24 17.93 -8.75
CA SER A 192 -21.71 16.62 -9.16
C SER A 192 -20.56 16.76 -10.17
N ASP A 193 -20.57 17.80 -11.00
CA ASP A 193 -19.49 18.13 -11.92
C ASP A 193 -18.25 18.64 -11.17
N GLU A 194 -18.43 19.46 -10.13
CA GLU A 194 -17.34 19.96 -9.29
C GLU A 194 -16.66 18.82 -8.51
N VAL A 195 -17.44 17.96 -7.84
CA VAL A 195 -16.93 16.80 -7.10
C VAL A 195 -16.19 15.86 -8.06
N ARG A 196 -16.74 15.61 -9.25
CA ARG A 196 -16.11 14.78 -10.28
C ARG A 196 -14.80 15.38 -10.79
N ALA A 197 -14.75 16.69 -11.01
CA ALA A 197 -13.53 17.37 -11.43
C ALA A 197 -12.42 17.23 -10.37
N LYS A 198 -12.75 17.43 -9.08
CA LYS A 198 -11.81 17.23 -7.96
C LYS A 198 -11.32 15.79 -7.88
N LEU A 199 -12.22 14.81 -8.03
CA LEU A 199 -11.85 13.39 -8.05
C LEU A 199 -10.87 13.07 -9.19
N LEU A 200 -11.14 13.55 -10.40
CA LEU A 200 -10.27 13.33 -11.56
C LEU A 200 -8.89 14.00 -11.37
N GLN A 201 -8.87 15.20 -10.79
CA GLN A 201 -7.61 15.87 -10.45
C GLN A 201 -6.80 15.05 -9.43
N LEU A 202 -7.42 14.60 -8.33
CA LEU A 202 -6.75 13.81 -7.30
C LEU A 202 -6.25 12.46 -7.84
N ALA A 203 -7.04 11.80 -8.69
CA ALA A 203 -6.64 10.55 -9.32
C ALA A 203 -5.41 10.74 -10.23
N ALA A 204 -5.33 11.86 -10.95
CA ALA A 204 -4.18 12.21 -11.77
C ALA A 204 -2.95 12.58 -10.92
N GLU A 205 -3.13 13.25 -9.78
CA GLU A 205 -2.04 13.60 -8.86
C GLU A 205 -1.44 12.36 -8.16
N LEU A 206 -2.27 11.36 -7.84
CA LEU A 206 -1.85 10.17 -7.11
C LEU A 206 -1.26 9.08 -8.00
N GLU A 207 -1.60 9.05 -9.29
CA GLU A 207 -1.13 8.06 -10.28
C GLU A 207 -1.28 6.60 -9.79
N ILE A 208 -2.38 6.29 -9.09
CA ILE A 208 -2.61 4.97 -8.48
C ILE A 208 -2.64 3.89 -9.57
N PRO A 209 -1.73 2.88 -9.52
CA PRO A 209 -1.77 1.78 -10.47
C PRO A 209 -3.09 1.03 -10.42
N GLY A 210 -3.65 0.69 -11.58
CA GLY A 210 -4.92 -0.04 -11.68
C GLY A 210 -6.18 0.79 -11.40
N LEU A 211 -6.06 2.05 -10.97
CA LEU A 211 -7.22 2.93 -10.87
C LEU A 211 -7.53 3.52 -12.26
N ASN A 212 -8.69 3.19 -12.82
CA ASN A 212 -9.21 3.83 -14.02
C ASN A 212 -10.38 4.75 -13.65
N PRO A 213 -10.20 6.09 -13.64
CA PRO A 213 -11.26 6.99 -13.22
C PRO A 213 -12.50 6.97 -14.13
N ALA A 214 -12.33 6.71 -15.42
CA ALA A 214 -13.46 6.65 -16.35
C ALA A 214 -14.33 5.41 -16.08
N GLU A 215 -13.70 4.25 -15.90
CA GLU A 215 -14.39 3.01 -15.52
C GLU A 215 -15.02 3.12 -14.13
N THR A 216 -14.32 3.75 -13.17
CA THR A 216 -14.85 4.02 -11.83
C THR A 216 -16.13 4.85 -11.91
N LEU A 217 -16.10 5.98 -12.63
CA LEU A 217 -17.28 6.84 -12.78
C LEU A 217 -18.42 6.14 -13.53
N GLN A 218 -18.11 5.29 -14.50
CA GLN A 218 -19.11 4.48 -15.18
C GLN A 218 -19.75 3.47 -14.22
N ALA A 219 -18.95 2.72 -13.46
CA ALA A 219 -19.45 1.76 -12.48
C ALA A 219 -20.35 2.44 -11.44
N LEU A 220 -19.95 3.61 -10.94
CA LEU A 220 -20.78 4.40 -10.02
C LEU A 220 -22.12 4.85 -10.62
N ARG A 221 -22.16 5.12 -11.94
CA ARG A 221 -23.40 5.44 -12.64
C ARG A 221 -24.33 4.24 -12.76
N GLU A 222 -23.76 3.04 -12.88
CA GLU A 222 -24.50 1.77 -12.96
C GLU A 222 -25.00 1.28 -11.60
N LEU A 223 -24.44 1.80 -10.48
CA LEU A 223 -24.99 1.57 -9.15
C LEU A 223 -26.42 2.11 -9.05
N GLY A 224 -27.37 1.20 -8.80
CA GLY A 224 -28.78 1.52 -8.62
C GLY A 224 -29.02 2.42 -7.41
N PRO A 225 -30.10 3.21 -7.39
CA PRO A 225 -30.38 4.17 -6.32
C PRO A 225 -30.77 3.52 -4.98
N ASP A 226 -31.17 2.24 -4.99
CA ASP A 226 -31.85 1.61 -3.85
C ASP A 226 -31.01 0.53 -3.12
N GLY A 227 -29.78 0.25 -3.59
CA GLY A 227 -28.94 -0.84 -3.07
C GLY A 227 -27.76 -0.35 -2.24
N PRO A 228 -27.39 -1.05 -1.15
CA PRO A 228 -26.20 -0.72 -0.38
C PRO A 228 -24.94 -0.93 -1.23
N VAL A 229 -23.96 -0.03 -1.11
CA VAL A 229 -22.72 -0.03 -1.91
C VAL A 229 -21.53 -0.33 -1.02
N CYS A 230 -20.62 -1.18 -1.51
CA CYS A 230 -19.33 -1.47 -0.88
C CYS A 230 -18.20 -1.16 -1.86
N ILE A 231 -17.44 -0.11 -1.58
CA ILE A 231 -16.24 0.22 -2.33
C ILE A 231 -15.04 -0.35 -1.60
N LEU A 232 -14.23 -1.11 -2.32
CA LEU A 232 -13.04 -1.78 -1.80
C LEU A 232 -11.80 -1.23 -2.48
N ALA A 233 -10.73 -1.11 -1.70
CA ALA A 233 -9.42 -0.75 -2.19
C ALA A 233 -8.37 -1.40 -1.31
N GLY A 234 -7.16 -1.56 -1.84
CA GLY A 234 -6.04 -2.04 -1.06
C GLY A 234 -4.73 -1.64 -1.68
N GLY A 235 -3.65 -1.84 -0.93
CA GLY A 235 -2.33 -1.34 -1.27
C GLY A 235 -1.59 -0.92 -0.01
N GLU A 236 -0.72 0.08 -0.11
CA GLU A 236 0.09 0.54 1.01
C GLU A 236 0.30 2.05 0.97
N THR A 237 -0.36 2.77 1.87
CA THR A 237 -0.26 4.23 1.96
C THR A 237 0.95 4.67 2.79
N THR A 238 1.24 5.97 2.78
CA THR A 238 2.33 6.56 3.55
C THR A 238 1.86 7.76 4.36
N VAL A 239 2.47 7.95 5.52
CA VAL A 239 2.23 9.09 6.41
C VAL A 239 3.49 9.94 6.46
N GLN A 240 3.32 11.25 6.40
CA GLN A 240 4.40 12.19 6.71
C GLN A 240 4.44 12.43 8.21
N LEU A 241 5.52 11.98 8.86
CA LEU A 241 5.74 12.20 10.29
C LEU A 241 6.20 13.64 10.55
N GLN A 242 5.40 14.38 11.29
CA GLN A 242 5.64 15.75 11.74
C GLN A 242 5.62 15.87 13.27
N GLY A 243 4.84 15.04 13.95
CA GLY A 243 4.72 14.98 15.40
C GLY A 243 5.45 13.81 16.06
N SER A 244 5.24 13.66 17.35
CA SER A 244 5.78 12.56 18.18
C SER A 244 4.70 11.62 18.70
N GLY A 245 3.47 11.76 18.18
CA GLY A 245 2.33 10.93 18.50
C GLY A 245 2.51 9.47 18.11
N LYS A 246 1.53 8.68 18.53
CA LYS A 246 1.44 7.26 18.24
C LYS A 246 0.30 7.01 17.26
N GLY A 247 0.57 6.27 16.20
CA GLY A 247 -0.41 5.96 15.18
C GLY A 247 0.19 5.16 14.03
N GLY A 248 -0.63 4.88 13.03
CA GLY A 248 -0.20 4.30 11.77
C GLY A 248 -1.01 4.88 10.62
N ARG A 249 -0.66 4.44 9.41
CA ARG A 249 -1.24 4.96 8.16
C ARG A 249 -2.72 4.64 8.02
N ASN A 250 -3.16 3.46 8.48
CA ASN A 250 -4.57 3.06 8.40
C ASN A 250 -5.42 3.87 9.38
N GLN A 251 -4.95 4.05 10.61
CA GLN A 251 -5.61 4.89 11.61
C GLN A 251 -5.62 6.36 11.17
N GLU A 252 -4.50 6.89 10.66
CA GLU A 252 -4.46 8.27 10.18
C GLU A 252 -5.39 8.48 8.97
N LEU A 253 -5.43 7.52 8.04
CA LEU A 253 -6.35 7.56 6.90
C LEU A 253 -7.82 7.56 7.36
N ALA A 254 -8.21 6.69 8.30
CA ALA A 254 -9.56 6.68 8.84
C ALA A 254 -9.94 8.00 9.52
N LEU A 255 -9.05 8.56 10.34
CA LEU A 255 -9.30 9.85 11.00
C LEU A 255 -9.43 10.99 9.99
N ARG A 256 -8.59 11.02 8.95
CA ARG A 256 -8.67 12.02 7.87
C ARG A 256 -9.96 11.89 7.06
N VAL A 257 -10.38 10.67 6.72
CA VAL A 257 -11.64 10.46 5.97
C VAL A 257 -12.82 10.95 6.79
N GLY A 258 -12.91 10.61 8.08
CA GLY A 258 -13.95 11.13 8.97
C GLY A 258 -13.97 12.67 9.03
N LEU A 259 -12.79 13.29 9.15
CA LEU A 259 -12.66 14.75 9.18
C LEU A 259 -13.05 15.42 7.86
N ASP A 260 -12.61 14.87 6.72
CA ASP A 260 -12.91 15.42 5.40
C ASP A 260 -14.42 15.31 5.09
N LEU A 261 -15.07 14.21 5.48
CA LEU A 261 -16.52 14.04 5.36
C LEU A 261 -17.29 14.99 6.27
N HIS A 262 -16.85 15.17 7.53
CA HIS A 262 -17.44 16.13 8.45
C HIS A 262 -17.40 17.56 7.87
N ARG A 263 -16.25 17.96 7.31
CA ARG A 263 -16.09 19.28 6.67
C ARG A 263 -17.00 19.44 5.46
N ALA A 264 -17.07 18.43 4.59
CA ALA A 264 -17.94 18.46 3.40
C ALA A 264 -19.42 18.60 3.79
N ARG A 265 -19.86 17.87 4.84
CA ARG A 265 -21.23 17.97 5.39
C ARG A 265 -21.56 19.38 5.91
N ALA A 266 -20.59 20.08 6.49
CA ALA A 266 -20.79 21.40 7.08
C ALA A 266 -20.85 22.54 6.04
N THR A 267 -20.16 22.41 4.91
CA THR A 267 -20.07 23.48 3.89
C THR A 267 -21.24 23.49 2.91
N GLU A 268 -21.97 22.39 2.80
CA GLU A 268 -22.97 22.18 1.76
C GLU A 268 -24.40 22.23 2.32
N ALA A 269 -25.08 23.36 2.12
CA ALA A 269 -26.52 23.45 2.40
C ALA A 269 -27.27 22.42 1.53
N GLY A 270 -27.78 21.35 2.16
CA GLY A 270 -28.40 20.22 1.45
C GLY A 270 -27.43 19.12 1.03
N SER A 271 -26.27 18.99 1.68
CA SER A 271 -25.31 17.91 1.42
C SER A 271 -26.01 16.53 1.46
N PRO A 272 -25.89 15.71 0.40
CA PRO A 272 -26.46 14.37 0.38
C PRO A 272 -25.71 13.40 1.32
N LEU A 273 -24.57 13.81 1.89
CA LEU A 273 -23.86 13.06 2.92
C LEU A 273 -24.75 12.81 4.14
N GLY A 274 -25.61 13.77 4.51
CA GLY A 274 -26.50 13.65 5.67
C GLY A 274 -27.68 12.70 5.45
N SER A 275 -27.93 12.27 4.22
CA SER A 275 -28.98 11.30 3.88
C SER A 275 -28.44 9.90 3.65
N CYS A 276 -27.15 9.65 3.92
CA CYS A 276 -26.53 8.34 3.71
C CYS A 276 -25.89 7.84 5.00
N GLU A 277 -26.06 6.55 5.32
CA GLU A 277 -25.21 5.87 6.29
C GLU A 277 -23.87 5.55 5.65
N ILE A 278 -22.78 6.08 6.21
CA ILE A 278 -21.42 5.89 5.67
C ILE A 278 -20.52 5.31 6.76
N ILE A 279 -19.86 4.19 6.45
CA ILE A 279 -18.81 3.61 7.28
C ILE A 279 -17.56 3.42 6.42
N PHE A 280 -16.45 3.96 6.90
CA PHE A 280 -15.13 3.74 6.32
C PHE A 280 -14.29 2.88 7.28
N LEU A 281 -13.55 1.94 6.71
CA LEU A 281 -12.58 1.10 7.40
C LEU A 281 -11.25 1.16 6.64
N SER A 282 -10.15 1.26 7.37
CA SER A 282 -8.80 0.98 6.85
C SER A 282 -8.09 0.08 7.84
N GLY A 283 -7.43 -0.98 7.36
CA GLY A 283 -6.70 -1.90 8.22
C GLY A 283 -5.57 -2.66 7.53
N GLY A 284 -4.47 -2.85 8.26
CA GLY A 284 -3.36 -3.71 7.88
C GLY A 284 -3.73 -5.19 8.03
N THR A 285 -3.48 -5.97 6.99
CA THR A 285 -3.81 -7.41 6.98
C THR A 285 -2.91 -8.25 7.89
N ASP A 286 -1.82 -7.69 8.41
CA ASP A 286 -0.97 -8.28 9.44
C ASP A 286 -1.52 -8.14 10.86
N GLY A 287 -2.56 -7.33 11.01
CA GLY A 287 -3.20 -7.06 12.29
C GLY A 287 -2.53 -5.96 13.10
N GLN A 288 -1.64 -5.16 12.48
CA GLN A 288 -0.94 -4.06 13.12
C GLN A 288 -0.81 -2.85 12.19
N ASP A 289 -1.00 -1.66 12.75
CA ASP A 289 -0.80 -0.40 12.04
C ASP A 289 0.10 0.53 12.84
N GLY A 290 1.27 0.82 12.28
CA GLY A 290 2.35 1.51 12.99
C GLY A 290 2.81 0.74 14.24
N PRO A 291 3.41 1.41 15.24
CA PRO A 291 3.86 0.78 16.48
C PRO A 291 2.69 0.58 17.48
N THR A 292 1.55 0.07 17.03
CA THR A 292 0.32 -0.04 17.82
C THR A 292 -0.21 -1.48 17.90
N ALA A 293 -1.18 -1.74 18.78
CA ALA A 293 -1.84 -3.04 18.86
C ALA A 293 -3.04 -3.18 17.90
N ALA A 294 -3.50 -2.05 17.33
CA ALA A 294 -4.60 -2.02 16.40
C ALA A 294 -4.10 -2.27 14.98
N ALA A 295 -4.94 -2.92 14.17
CA ALA A 295 -4.72 -3.10 12.74
C ALA A 295 -5.10 -1.86 11.94
N GLY A 296 -5.87 -0.94 12.54
CA GLY A 296 -6.46 0.19 11.83
C GLY A 296 -7.60 0.81 12.63
N ALA A 297 -8.54 1.46 11.93
CA ALA A 297 -9.70 2.06 12.57
C ALA A 297 -10.90 2.19 11.62
N PHE A 298 -12.07 2.42 12.23
CA PHE A 298 -13.33 2.77 11.58
C PHE A 298 -13.62 4.26 11.74
N SER A 299 -14.22 4.87 10.72
CA SER A 299 -14.70 6.25 10.77
C SER A 299 -16.04 6.42 10.07
N SER A 300 -16.80 7.43 10.47
CA SER A 300 -18.03 7.90 9.84
C SER A 300 -18.03 9.43 9.77
N PRO A 301 -18.98 10.07 9.06
CA PRO A 301 -19.12 11.53 9.06
C PRO A 301 -19.37 12.14 10.45
N GLU A 302 -19.93 11.38 11.39
CA GLU A 302 -20.26 11.80 12.76
C GLU A 302 -19.05 11.75 13.70
N LEU A 303 -17.96 11.08 13.31
CA LEU A 303 -16.77 10.85 14.14
C LEU A 303 -16.25 12.13 14.81
N VAL A 304 -16.22 13.25 14.08
CA VAL A 304 -15.72 14.52 14.60
C VAL A 304 -16.70 15.14 15.61
N ASP A 305 -18.01 15.02 15.38
CA ASP A 305 -19.02 15.51 16.31
C ASP A 305 -18.96 14.74 17.63
N GLU A 306 -18.81 13.41 17.54
CA GLU A 306 -18.64 12.52 18.69
C GLU A 306 -17.35 12.82 19.46
N ALA A 307 -16.24 13.01 18.75
CA ALA A 307 -14.97 13.42 19.35
C ALA A 307 -15.09 14.75 20.09
N CYS A 308 -15.74 15.75 19.50
CA CYS A 308 -15.97 17.04 20.14
C CYS A 308 -16.78 16.90 21.44
N GLN A 309 -17.77 16.00 21.48
CA GLN A 309 -18.57 15.73 22.68
C GLN A 309 -17.76 15.11 23.81
N GLU A 310 -16.69 14.36 23.50
CA GLU A 310 -15.74 13.81 24.47
C GLU A 310 -14.54 14.75 24.75
N GLY A 311 -14.53 15.95 24.15
CA GLY A 311 -13.45 16.94 24.34
C GLY A 311 -12.17 16.63 23.56
N LEU A 312 -12.27 15.83 22.49
CA LEU A 312 -11.16 15.48 21.60
C LEU A 312 -11.20 16.36 20.34
N ASP A 313 -10.03 16.77 19.86
CA ASP A 313 -9.88 17.57 18.65
C ASP A 313 -9.10 16.77 17.59
N ALA A 314 -9.82 16.27 16.57
CA ALA A 314 -9.25 15.46 15.50
C ALA A 314 -8.08 16.14 14.78
N GLU A 315 -8.12 17.46 14.58
CA GLU A 315 -7.06 18.20 13.88
C GLU A 315 -5.78 18.24 14.72
N VAL A 316 -5.91 18.43 16.03
CA VAL A 316 -4.77 18.43 16.97
C VAL A 316 -4.07 17.06 16.94
N PHE A 317 -4.83 15.97 17.05
CA PHE A 317 -4.26 14.62 16.99
C PHE A 317 -3.62 14.30 15.65
N LEU A 318 -4.24 14.70 14.52
CA LEU A 318 -3.65 14.53 13.18
C LEU A 318 -2.33 15.32 13.03
N SER A 319 -2.29 16.57 13.49
CA SER A 319 -1.09 17.41 13.40
C SER A 319 0.10 16.85 14.19
N ASN A 320 -0.18 16.02 15.21
CA ASN A 320 0.84 15.36 16.02
C ASN A 320 1.10 13.89 15.60
N ASN A 321 0.49 13.39 14.51
CA ASN A 321 0.50 11.98 14.11
C ASN A 321 0.09 11.01 15.25
N ASP A 322 -0.94 11.39 16.02
CA ASP A 322 -1.36 10.70 17.24
C ASP A 322 -2.73 10.02 17.12
N SER A 323 -3.00 9.43 15.94
CA SER A 323 -4.28 8.80 15.61
C SER A 323 -4.66 7.63 16.54
N TYR A 324 -3.69 6.87 17.04
CA TYR A 324 -3.95 5.78 17.98
C TYR A 324 -4.51 6.30 19.29
N THR A 325 -3.91 7.36 19.83
CA THR A 325 -4.35 7.97 21.08
C THR A 325 -5.75 8.58 20.93
N PHE A 326 -6.02 9.23 19.80
CA PHE A 326 -7.36 9.72 19.46
C PHE A 326 -8.41 8.60 19.55
N PHE A 327 -8.21 7.52 18.78
CA PHE A 327 -9.19 6.42 18.74
C PHE A 327 -9.25 5.63 20.04
N SER A 328 -8.14 5.51 20.78
CA SER A 328 -8.13 4.86 22.10
C SER A 328 -8.98 5.63 23.12
N GLN A 329 -9.02 6.95 23.03
CA GLN A 329 -9.83 7.79 23.91
C GLN A 329 -11.29 7.80 23.47
N LEU A 330 -11.54 8.03 22.18
CA LEU A 330 -12.88 8.12 21.60
C LEU A 330 -13.68 6.85 21.86
N HIS A 331 -14.81 6.97 22.56
CA HIS A 331 -15.67 5.84 22.94
C HIS A 331 -14.89 4.66 23.55
N ARG A 332 -13.78 4.95 24.23
CA ARG A 332 -12.88 3.97 24.85
C ARG A 332 -12.35 2.91 23.87
N GLY A 333 -11.99 3.30 22.65
CA GLY A 333 -11.36 2.40 21.68
C GLY A 333 -12.32 1.66 20.76
N HIS A 334 -13.64 1.93 20.82
CA HIS A 334 -14.63 1.19 20.01
C HIS A 334 -14.43 1.34 18.49
N HIS A 335 -13.73 2.39 18.05
CA HIS A 335 -13.41 2.63 16.65
C HIS A 335 -12.08 2.00 16.22
N LEU A 336 -11.29 1.42 17.13
CA LEU A 336 -10.07 0.70 16.76
C LEU A 336 -10.44 -0.65 16.14
N LEU A 337 -9.75 -0.99 15.05
CA LEU A 337 -9.82 -2.34 14.50
C LEU A 337 -8.79 -3.22 15.22
N GLU A 338 -9.25 -4.09 16.13
CA GLU A 338 -8.40 -5.00 16.89
C GLU A 338 -8.59 -6.45 16.41
N THR A 339 -7.77 -6.89 15.45
CA THR A 339 -7.78 -8.28 14.96
C THR A 339 -6.83 -9.19 15.74
N GLY A 340 -5.87 -8.61 16.46
CA GLY A 340 -4.64 -9.29 16.85
C GLY A 340 -3.76 -9.61 15.63
N LEU A 341 -2.56 -10.16 15.88
CA LEU A 341 -1.65 -10.57 14.81
C LEU A 341 -2.26 -11.73 14.01
N THR A 342 -2.38 -11.55 12.70
CA THR A 342 -3.06 -12.50 11.81
C THR A 342 -2.15 -13.63 11.34
N GLY A 343 -0.82 -13.43 11.43
CA GLY A 343 0.19 -14.36 10.93
C GLY A 343 0.39 -14.31 9.41
N THR A 344 -0.21 -13.34 8.72
CA THR A 344 0.01 -13.07 7.29
C THR A 344 0.30 -11.58 7.07
N ASN A 345 0.69 -11.18 5.86
CA ASN A 345 0.75 -9.78 5.47
C ASN A 345 0.64 -9.69 3.95
N VAL A 346 -0.43 -9.06 3.48
CA VAL A 346 -0.69 -8.71 2.08
C VAL A 346 -1.07 -7.23 1.96
N MET A 347 -0.40 -6.38 2.76
CA MET A 347 -0.56 -4.92 2.85
C MET A 347 -1.90 -4.50 3.49
N ASP A 348 -2.45 -3.33 3.11
CA ASP A 348 -3.65 -2.75 3.70
C ASP A 348 -4.90 -3.03 2.87
N ILE A 349 -6.05 -3.09 3.54
CA ILE A 349 -7.38 -3.12 2.90
C ILE A 349 -8.19 -1.94 3.44
N GLN A 350 -8.91 -1.27 2.54
CA GLN A 350 -9.91 -0.27 2.83
C GLN A 350 -11.28 -0.70 2.32
N ALA A 351 -12.32 -0.43 3.10
CA ALA A 351 -13.70 -0.68 2.74
C ALA A 351 -14.56 0.55 3.06
N ILE A 352 -15.42 0.92 2.13
CA ILE A 352 -16.37 2.03 2.25
C ILE A 352 -17.76 1.48 2.03
N LEU A 353 -18.57 1.46 3.08
CA LEU A 353 -19.97 1.05 3.03
C LEU A 353 -20.85 2.29 2.99
N ILE A 354 -21.76 2.36 2.01
CA ILE A 354 -22.65 3.50 1.82
C ILE A 354 -24.08 2.97 1.60
N ARG A 355 -25.05 3.48 2.36
CA ARG A 355 -26.48 3.17 2.22
C ARG A 355 -27.30 4.44 2.22
N ALA A 356 -28.36 4.49 1.41
CA ALA A 356 -29.35 5.58 1.39
C ALA A 356 -30.37 5.45 2.53
#